data_AF-A0A2V7L8R1-F1
#
_entry.id   AF-A0A2V7L8R1-F1
#
_cell.length_a   1.000
_cell.length_b   1.000
_cell.length_c   1.000
_cell.angle_alpha   90.00
_cell.angle_beta   90.00
_cell.angle_gamma   90.00
#
_symmetry.space_group_name_H-M   'P 1'
#
loop_
_entity.id
_entity.type
_entity.pdbx_description
1 polymer ?
#
loop_
_entity_poly.entity_id
_entity_poly.type
_entity_poly.pdbx_seq_one_letter_code
_entity_poly.pdbx_strand_id
1 'polypeptide(L)' 'MTIPRPGKIVGVGRNYRDHASELGNTVPAMPLLFLKPSTAVIGDGAAIALPADSTQVDFEGEIG' A
#
# COMPACT_ATOMS: atom_id res chain seq x y z
N MET A 1 1.93 17.60 5.25
CA MET A 1 1.76 18.18 3.90
C MET A 1 1.19 17.09 3.02
N THR A 2 -0.02 17.23 2.51
CA THR A 2 -0.63 16.21 1.62
C THR A 2 -0.26 16.53 0.18
N ILE A 3 0.12 15.52 -0.62
CA ILE A 3 0.38 15.67 -2.07
C ILE A 3 -0.81 15.06 -2.83
N PRO A 4 -1.76 15.85 -3.33
CA PRO A 4 -3.00 15.30 -3.91
C PRO A 4 -2.80 14.59 -5.26
N ARG A 5 -1.70 14.91 -5.97
CA ARG A 5 -1.38 14.35 -7.30
C ARG A 5 0.13 14.08 -7.40
N PRO A 6 0.63 13.02 -6.74
CA PRO A 6 2.04 12.67 -6.84
C PRO A 6 2.39 12.24 -8.27
N GLY A 7 3.60 12.56 -8.73
CA GLY A 7 4.08 12.12 -10.04
C GLY A 7 4.34 10.61 -10.11
N LYS A 8 4.72 10.00 -8.98
CA LYS A 8 4.87 8.55 -8.79
C LYS A 8 4.56 8.19 -7.34
N ILE A 9 4.01 6.99 -7.12
CA ILE A 9 3.87 6.37 -5.80
C ILE A 9 4.61 5.03 -5.88
N VAL A 10 5.65 4.89 -5.06
CA VAL A 10 6.47 3.68 -4.99
C VAL A 10 6.28 3.08 -3.59
N GLY A 11 5.68 1.89 -3.54
CA GLY A 11 5.47 1.14 -2.29
C GLY A 11 6.64 0.22 -1.99
N VAL A 12 6.85 -0.07 -0.70
CA VAL A 12 7.89 -1.00 -0.22
C VAL A 12 7.23 -2.15 0.53
N GLY A 13 7.20 -3.33 -0.07
CA GLY A 13 6.61 -4.51 0.53
C GLY A 13 7.46 -5.10 1.65
N ARG A 14 6.80 -5.65 2.68
CA ARG A 14 7.40 -6.45 3.77
C ARG A 14 8.51 -5.72 4.54
N ASN A 15 8.31 -4.42 4.81
CA ASN A 15 9.29 -3.57 5.50
C ASN A 15 9.14 -3.54 7.04
N TYR A 16 8.33 -4.45 7.61
CA TYR A 16 8.19 -4.68 9.04
C TYR A 16 8.38 -6.19 9.32
N ARG A 17 9.20 -6.54 10.33
CA ARG A 17 9.55 -7.95 10.61
C ARG A 17 8.33 -8.80 10.95
N ASP A 18 7.46 -8.27 11.80
CA ASP A 18 6.26 -8.97 12.26
C ASP A 18 5.31 -9.18 11.08
N HIS A 19 5.07 -8.15 10.27
CA HIS A 19 4.26 -8.23 9.07
C HIS A 19 4.80 -9.22 8.03
N ALA A 20 6.13 -9.28 7.82
CA ALA A 20 6.71 -10.31 6.95
C ALA A 20 6.37 -11.73 7.44
N SER A 21 6.34 -11.91 8.77
CA SER A 21 6.09 -13.20 9.41
C SER A 21 4.62 -13.64 9.37
N GLU A 22 3.66 -12.70 9.25
CA GLU A 22 2.21 -12.98 9.25
C GLU A 22 1.77 -14.01 8.22
N LEU A 23 2.41 -14.00 7.05
CA LEU A 23 2.15 -14.95 5.96
C LEU A 23 3.27 -16.00 5.81
N GLY A 24 4.07 -16.19 6.86
CA GLY A 24 5.19 -17.13 6.87
C GLY A 24 6.36 -16.73 5.96
N ASN A 25 6.50 -15.44 5.63
CA ASN A 25 7.60 -14.97 4.79
C ASN A 25 8.82 -14.57 5.61
N THR A 26 9.99 -14.66 4.99
CA THR A 26 11.21 -14.04 5.50
C THR A 26 11.26 -12.55 5.12
N VAL A 27 11.99 -11.77 5.91
CA VAL A 27 12.32 -10.39 5.54
C VAL A 27 13.18 -10.41 4.27
N PRO A 28 12.79 -9.70 3.19
CA PRO A 28 13.56 -9.67 1.97
C PRO A 28 14.99 -9.11 2.18
N ALA A 29 15.97 -9.67 1.47
CA ALA A 29 17.35 -9.16 1.48
C ALA A 29 17.52 -7.84 0.71
N MET A 30 16.57 -7.53 -0.18
CA MET A 30 16.48 -6.27 -0.90
C MET A 30 15.03 -5.77 -0.89
N PRO A 31 14.79 -4.45 -0.99
CA PRO A 31 13.44 -3.89 -0.98
C PRO A 31 12.57 -4.45 -2.12
N LEU A 32 11.38 -4.90 -1.78
CA LEU A 32 10.35 -5.25 -2.75
C LEU A 32 9.62 -3.97 -3.16
N LEU A 33 9.81 -3.53 -4.39
CA LEU A 33 9.22 -2.29 -4.89
C LEU A 33 8.02 -2.59 -5.78
N PHE A 34 6.95 -1.82 -5.62
CA PHE A 34 5.79 -1.84 -6.51
C PHE A 34 5.26 -0.42 -6.74
N LEU A 35 4.34 -0.27 -7.70
CA LEU A 35 3.76 1.01 -8.06
C LEU A 35 2.29 1.07 -7.69
N LYS A 36 1.87 2.22 -7.16
CA LYS A 36 0.45 2.62 -7.17
C LYS A 36 0.24 3.75 -8.19
N PRO A 37 -0.83 3.71 -8.99
CA PRO A 37 -1.16 4.82 -9.87
C PRO A 37 -1.54 6.05 -9.03
N SER A 38 -1.21 7.25 -9.51
CA SER A 38 -1.54 8.51 -8.82
C SER A 38 -3.05 8.72 -8.66
N THR A 39 -3.86 8.07 -9.50
CA THR A 39 -5.33 8.05 -9.44
C THR A 39 -5.89 7.25 -8.25
N ALA A 40 -5.04 6.49 -7.53
CA ALA A 40 -5.47 5.74 -6.35
C ALA A 40 -5.43 6.58 -5.05
N VAL A 41 -4.96 7.83 -5.10
CA VAL A 41 -4.97 8.75 -3.95
C VAL A 41 -6.36 9.34 -3.80
N ILE A 42 -6.90 9.26 -2.58
CA ILE A 42 -8.13 9.93 -2.17
C ILE A 42 -7.84 10.83 -0.95
N GLY A 43 -8.69 11.82 -0.72
CA GLY A 43 -8.53 12.77 0.39
C GLY A 43 -8.94 12.17 1.75
N ASP A 44 -8.55 12.86 2.83
CA ASP A 44 -9.04 12.55 4.17
C ASP A 44 -10.59 12.58 4.22
N GLY A 45 -11.19 11.60 4.89
CA GLY A 45 -12.64 11.42 4.96
C GLY A 45 -13.34 10.97 3.65
N ALA A 46 -12.60 10.78 2.54
CA ALA A 46 -13.18 10.27 1.31
C ALA A 46 -13.49 8.76 1.41
N ALA A 47 -14.57 8.32 0.76
CA ALA A 47 -14.95 6.92 0.74
C ALA A 47 -14.00 6.08 -0.14
N ILE A 48 -13.67 4.86 0.32
CA ILE A 48 -12.94 3.87 -0.47
C ILE A 48 -13.92 3.20 -1.44
N ALA A 49 -13.66 3.33 -2.75
CA ALA A 49 -14.44 2.62 -3.77
C ALA A 49 -13.94 1.17 -3.88
N LEU A 50 -14.77 0.21 -3.48
CA LEU A 50 -14.44 -1.21 -3.60
C LEU A 50 -14.62 -1.68 -5.05
N PRO A 51 -13.65 -2.42 -5.63
CA PRO A 51 -13.84 -3.06 -6.93
C PRO A 51 -15.03 -4.02 -6.90
N ALA A 52 -15.89 -3.99 -7.92
CA ALA A 52 -17.11 -4.82 -7.94
C ALA A 52 -16.83 -6.33 -7.81
N ASP A 53 -15.67 -6.77 -8.32
CA ASP A 53 -15.26 -8.19 -8.33
C ASP A 53 -14.38 -8.57 -7.13
N SER A 54 -14.17 -7.69 -6.15
CA SER A 54 -13.35 -8.02 -4.97
C SER A 54 -14.11 -8.94 -4.01
N THR A 55 -13.50 -10.06 -3.64
CA THR A 55 -14.01 -10.95 -2.57
C THR A 55 -13.39 -10.64 -1.21
N GLN A 56 -12.23 -9.98 -1.20
CA GLN A 56 -11.50 -9.56 -0.01
C GLN A 56 -10.82 -8.22 -0.27
N VAL A 57 -10.91 -7.31 0.70
CA VAL A 57 -10.23 -6.01 0.71
C VAL A 57 -9.62 -5.84 2.09
N ASP A 58 -8.31 -5.61 2.12
CA ASP A 58 -7.53 -5.46 3.34
C ASP A 58 -7.00 -4.01 3.49
N PHE A 59 -6.45 -3.69 4.66
CA PHE A 59 -5.86 -2.40 4.95
C PHE A 59 -4.37 -2.54 5.29
N GLU A 60 -3.56 -1.59 4.84
CA GLU A 60 -2.14 -1.48 5.19
C GLU A 60 -1.84 -0.02 5.59
N GLY A 61 -1.44 0.17 6.85
CA GLY A 61 -1.03 1.48 7.36
C GLY A 61 0.45 1.70 7.11
N GLU A 62 0.79 2.66 6.26
CA GLU A 62 2.18 2.97 5.89
C GLU A 62 2.54 4.43 6.17
N ILE A 63 3.84 4.70 6.31
CA ILE A 63 4.39 6.06 6.39
C ILE A 63 4.85 6.50 4.99
N GLY A 64 4.48 7.72 4.58
CA GLY A 64 4.79 8.27 3.25
C GLY A 64 4.86 9.79 3.20
#